data_AF-A0A5D0D1G7-F1
#
_entry.id   AF-A0A5D0D1G7-F1
#
_cell.length_a   1.000
_cell.length_b   1.000
_cell.length_c   1.000
_cell.angle_alpha   90.00
_cell.angle_beta   90.00
_cell.angle_gamma   90.00
#
_symmetry.space_group_name_H-M   'P 1'
#
loop_
_entity.id
_entity.type
_entity.pdbx_description
1 polymer ?
#
loop_
_entity_poly.entity_id
_entity_poly.type
_entity_poly.pdbx_seq_one_letter_code
_entity_poly.pdbx_strand_id
1 'polypeptide(L)' 'MPTDKPSAIEKLAILQEIERGLIGVKEAARKHGFNKSTIAKWQHRYRLYGYEGLEIRTHNRSYSES' A
#
# COMPACT_ATOMS: atom_id res chain seq x y z
N MET A 1 -6.51 -16.13 -7.70
CA MET A 1 -6.44 -14.66 -7.86
C MET A 1 -5.00 -14.34 -8.22
N PRO A 2 -4.69 -13.66 -9.33
CA PRO A 2 -3.31 -13.34 -9.68
C PRO A 2 -2.71 -12.53 -8.53
N THR A 3 -1.61 -13.04 -7.97
CA THR A 3 -0.93 -12.48 -6.79
C THR A 3 0.11 -11.45 -7.21
N ASP A 4 -0.28 -10.50 -8.06
CA ASP A 4 0.61 -9.41 -8.46
C ASP A 4 0.73 -8.44 -7.27
N LYS A 5 1.81 -8.63 -6.51
CA LYS A 5 2.17 -7.74 -5.40
C LYS A 5 2.34 -6.32 -5.98
N PRO A 6 1.71 -5.30 -5.38
CA PRO A 6 1.84 -3.94 -5.88
C PRO A 6 3.30 -3.48 -5.82
N SER A 7 3.78 -2.99 -6.95
CA SER A 7 5.06 -2.32 -7.08
C SER A 7 5.08 -1.00 -6.28
N ALA A 8 6.28 -0.48 -5.98
CA ALA A 8 6.39 0.81 -5.29
C ALA A 8 5.77 1.97 -6.10
N ILE A 9 5.85 1.89 -7.43
CA ILE A 9 5.23 2.87 -8.35
C ILE A 9 3.70 2.85 -8.20
N GLU A 10 3.08 1.67 -8.21
CA GLU A 10 1.62 1.57 -8.04
C GLU A 10 1.18 2.07 -6.67
N LYS A 11 1.93 1.75 -5.61
CA LYS A 11 1.66 2.29 -4.27
C LYS A 11 1.73 3.82 -4.28
N LEU A 12 2.75 4.40 -4.91
CA LEU A 12 2.92 5.85 -4.98
C LEU A 12 1.75 6.51 -5.72
N ALA A 13 1.32 5.95 -6.85
CA ALA A 13 0.17 6.45 -7.61
C ALA A 13 -1.10 6.49 -6.74
N ILE A 14 -1.38 5.41 -6.00
CA ILE A 14 -2.51 5.33 -5.07
C ILE A 14 -2.40 6.41 -3.97
N LEU A 15 -1.21 6.59 -3.39
CA LEU A 15 -1.01 7.59 -2.34
C LEU A 15 -1.21 9.02 -2.86
N GLN A 16 -0.76 9.31 -4.09
CA GLN A 16 -0.94 10.61 -4.73
C GLN A 16 -2.41 10.90 -5.07
N GLU A 17 -3.18 9.91 -5.52
CA GLU A 17 -4.63 10.08 -5.74
C GLU A 17 -5.34 10.46 -4.43
N ILE A 18 -4.93 9.86 -3.30
CA ILE A 18 -5.48 10.18 -1.98
C ILE A 18 -5.04 11.57 -1.52
N GLU A 19 -3.76 11.91 -1.65
CA GLU A 19 -3.20 13.19 -1.21
C GLU A 19 -3.81 14.38 -1.98
N ARG A 20 -4.07 14.20 -3.28
CA ARG A 20 -4.76 15.18 -4.12
C ARG A 20 -6.27 15.29 -3.82
N GLY A 21 -6.80 14.45 -2.93
CA GLY A 21 -8.22 14.42 -2.60
C GLY A 21 -9.11 13.87 -3.71
N LEU A 22 -8.55 13.18 -4.71
CA LEU A 22 -9.34 12.59 -5.80
C LEU A 22 -10.21 11.44 -5.29
N ILE A 23 -9.67 10.64 -4.37
CA ILE A 23 -10.36 9.53 -3.71
C ILE A 23 -9.97 9.46 -2.23
N GLY A 24 -10.89 9.00 -1.39
CA GLY A 24 -10.58 8.70 0.01
C GLY A 24 -9.84 7.36 0.18
N VAL A 25 -9.18 7.18 1.34
CA VAL A 25 -8.48 5.91 1.69
C VAL A 25 -9.40 4.68 1.58
N LYS A 26 -10.68 4.81 1.96
CA LYS A 26 -11.67 3.73 1.84
C LYS A 26 -11.96 3.36 0.38
N GLU A 27 -12.05 4.36 -0.49
CA GLU A 27 -12.32 4.14 -1.91
C GLU A 27 -11.10 3.58 -2.62
N ALA A 28 -9.91 4.11 -2.37
CA ALA A 28 -8.66 3.58 -2.87
C ALA A 28 -8.45 2.10 -2.50
N ALA A 29 -8.72 1.76 -1.24
CA ALA A 29 -8.68 0.39 -0.75
C ALA A 29 -9.60 -0.53 -1.57
N ARG A 30 -10.86 -0.13 -1.77
CA ARG A 30 -11.83 -0.91 -2.55
C ARG A 30 -11.45 -1.01 -4.04
N LYS A 31 -11.07 0.12 -4.65
CA LYS A 31 -10.71 0.23 -6.08
C LYS A 31 -9.53 -0.66 -6.45
N HIS A 32 -8.53 -0.73 -5.58
CA HIS A 32 -7.30 -1.48 -5.81
C HIS A 32 -7.24 -2.83 -5.07
N GLY A 33 -8.32 -3.25 -4.39
CA GLY A 33 -8.38 -4.55 -3.71
C GLY A 33 -7.49 -4.65 -2.46
N PHE A 34 -7.14 -3.53 -1.83
CA PHE A 34 -6.32 -3.49 -0.62
C PHE A 34 -7.14 -3.22 0.64
N ASN A 35 -6.58 -3.60 1.79
CA ASN A 35 -7.13 -3.18 3.07
C ASN A 35 -6.74 -1.72 3.37
N LYS A 36 -7.64 -0.99 4.04
CA LYS A 36 -7.36 0.39 4.50
C LYS A 36 -6.08 0.48 5.35
N SER A 37 -5.85 -0.53 6.19
CA SER A 37 -4.64 -0.62 7.02
C SER A 37 -3.37 -0.82 6.21
N THR A 38 -3.44 -1.46 5.04
CA THR A 38 -2.32 -1.59 4.11
C THR A 38 -1.96 -0.22 3.53
N ILE A 39 -2.96 0.55 3.07
CA ILE A 39 -2.74 1.91 2.56
C ILE A 39 -2.19 2.83 3.65
N ALA A 40 -2.72 2.77 4.87
CA ALA A 40 -2.22 3.55 6.01
C ALA A 40 -0.75 3.23 6.34
N LYS A 41 -0.35 1.95 6.27
CA LYS A 41 1.05 1.54 6.44
C LYS A 41 1.95 2.12 5.34
N TRP A 42 1.49 2.15 4.09
CA TRP A 42 2.23 2.78 2.99
C TRP A 42 2.38 4.29 3.20
N GLN A 43 1.31 4.99 3.60
CA GLN A 43 1.37 6.42 3.93
C GLN A 43 2.41 6.70 5.02
N HIS A 44 2.38 5.90 6.10
CA HIS A 44 3.32 6.05 7.21
C HIS A 44 4.77 5.82 6.77
N ARG A 45 5.04 4.75 6.01
CA ARG A 45 6.39 4.47 5.50
C ARG A 45 6.86 5.51 4.50
N TYR A 46 5.97 5.99 3.63
CA TYR A 46 6.30 7.05 2.69
C TYR A 46 6.66 8.36 3.41
N ARG A 47 5.94 8.70 4.48
CA ARG A 47 6.27 9.87 5.31
C ARG A 47 7.62 9.73 6.03
N LEU A 48 8.00 8.53 6.45
CA LEU A 48 9.24 8.29 7.19
C LEU A 48 10.47 8.13 6.28
N TYR A 49 10.32 7.40 5.18
CA TYR A 49 11.42 6.89 4.36
C TYR A 49 11.31 7.32 2.89
N GLY A 50 10.33 8.16 2.53
CA GLY A 50 10.07 8.54 1.15
C GLY A 50 9.73 7.33 0.28
N TYR A 51 10.17 7.36 -0.98
CA TYR A 51 9.89 6.31 -1.96
C TYR A 51 10.43 4.94 -1.54
N GLU A 52 11.61 4.88 -0.92
CA GLU A 52 12.22 3.63 -0.42
C GLU A 52 11.30 2.92 0.57
N GLY A 53 10.54 3.68 1.38
CA GLY A 53 9.53 3.15 2.30
C GLY A 53 8.43 2.32 1.62
N LEU A 54 8.16 2.57 0.33
CA LEU A 54 7.19 1.84 -0.48
C LEU A 54 7.79 0.59 -1.14
N GLU A 55 9.12 0.53 -1.28
CA GLU A 55 9.84 -0.67 -1.72
C GLU A 55 9.95 -1.71 -0.62
N ILE A 56 9.89 -1.29 0.66
CA ILE A 56 9.95 -2.20 1.81
C ILE A 56 8.84 -3.25 1.69
N ARG A 57 9.25 -4.46 1.32
CA ARG A 57 8.39 -5.65 1.29
C ARG A 57 8.11 -6.00 2.74
N THR A 58 6.87 -5.88 3.18
CA THR A 58 6.44 -6.58 4.39
C THR A 58 6.62 -8.06 4.04
N HIS A 59 7.72 -8.66 4.50
CA HIS A 59 7.90 -10.10 4.43
C HIS A 59 6.68 -10.65 5.16
N ASN A 60 5.76 -11.24 4.40
CA ASN A 60 4.64 -11.95 4.99
C ASN A 60 5.33 -13.05 5.78
N ARG A 61 5.34 -12.90 7.11
CA ARG A 61 5.79 -13.94 8.02
C ARG A 61 4.85 -15.08 7.70
N SER A 62 5.30 -16.01 6.86
CA SER A 62 4.61 -17.28 6.69
C SER A 62 4.43 -17.78 8.11
N TYR A 63 3.19 -17.77 8.60
CA TYR A 63 2.83 -18.57 9.75
C TYR A 63 3.18 -19.98 9.29
N SER A 64 4.36 -20.46 9.67
CA SER A 64 4.61 -21.89 9.72
C SER A 64 3.51 -22.41 10.64
N GLU A 65 2.55 -23.11 10.05
CA GLU A 65 1.51 -23.84 10.75
C GLU A 65 2.16 -24.65 11.89
N SER A 66 1.52 -24.62 13.06
CA SER A 66 1.75 -25.54 14.17
C SER A 66 0.40 -26.10 14.57
#